data_AF-A0A935A4N4-F1
#
_entry.id   AF-A0A935A4N4-F1
#
_cell.length_a   1.000
_cell.length_b   1.000
_cell.length_c   1.000
_cell.angle_alpha   90.00
_cell.angle_beta   90.00
_cell.angle_gamma   90.00
#
_symmetry.space_group_name_H-M   'P 1'
#
loop_
_entity.id
_entity.type
_entity.pdbx_description
1 polymer ?
#
loop_
_entity_poly.entity_id
_entity_poly.type
_entity_poly.pdbx_seq_one_letter_code
_entity_poly.pdbx_strand_id
1 'polypeptide(L)'
;MNRFMQIFLTILLAAPLAIQAAPPTGGAAANALLIQLRPDGSFKVWHGAGASLLPSDEIYDLEASARPEGGDIQPTTLGRAQAFETKQGVVIELPDAQSDKRLLLDRDPCGGLKVWHDEGTTRLPDDVLTELVLTALPDGGARIKIGENVVRGYTVERGVIAVIWKPSRRTPRPEAKP
;
A
#
# COMPACT_ATOMS: atom_id res chain seq x y z
N MET A 1 -48.04 36.47 31.09
CA MET A 1 -47.06 36.50 32.19
C MET A 1 -46.17 35.29 32.08
N ASN A 2 -44.93 35.49 31.61
CA ASN A 2 -43.66 34.95 32.14
C ASN A 2 -43.66 33.49 32.65
N ARG A 3 -42.85 32.53 32.18
CA ARG A 3 -41.46 32.62 31.71
C ARG A 3 -41.06 31.34 30.93
N PHE A 4 -40.22 31.58 29.93
CA PHE A 4 -39.31 30.62 29.30
C PHE A 4 -38.52 29.79 30.32
N MET A 5 -38.32 28.51 30.05
CA MET A 5 -37.10 27.83 30.45
C MET A 5 -36.74 26.74 29.44
N GLN A 6 -35.89 27.11 28.48
CA GLN A 6 -35.13 26.19 27.64
C GLN A 6 -34.16 25.41 28.55
N ILE A 7 -34.22 24.08 28.50
CA ILE A 7 -33.15 23.23 29.03
C ILE A 7 -32.30 22.82 27.83
N PHE A 8 -31.20 23.54 27.62
CA PHE A 8 -30.12 23.12 26.75
C PHE A 8 -29.31 22.03 27.46
N LEU A 9 -29.51 20.77 27.08
CA LEU A 9 -28.64 19.68 27.50
C LEU A 9 -27.40 19.67 26.58
N THR A 10 -26.29 20.17 27.10
CA THR A 10 -25.01 20.21 26.40
C THR A 10 -24.35 18.83 26.53
N ILE A 11 -24.40 18.03 25.47
CA ILE A 11 -23.70 16.73 25.41
C ILE A 11 -22.24 17.03 25.06
N LEU A 12 -21.34 16.89 26.02
CA LEU A 12 -19.89 16.82 25.80
C LEU A 12 -19.57 15.48 25.12
N LEU A 13 -19.45 15.47 23.79
CA LEU A 13 -18.79 14.38 23.07
C LEU A 13 -17.28 14.51 23.27
N ALA A 14 -16.74 13.71 24.18
CA ALA A 14 -15.31 13.40 24.19
C ALA A 14 -15.01 12.50 22.98
N ALA A 15 -14.52 13.08 21.90
CA ALA A 15 -13.99 12.32 20.76
C ALA A 15 -12.66 11.67 21.18
N PRO A 16 -12.49 10.33 21.06
CA PRO A 16 -11.19 9.72 21.23
C PRO A 16 -10.29 10.15 20.08
N LEU A 17 -9.12 10.71 20.41
CA LEU A 17 -7.98 10.87 19.51
C LEU A 17 -7.60 9.50 18.96
N ALA A 18 -8.10 9.18 17.76
CA ALA A 18 -7.57 8.09 16.96
C ALA A 18 -6.14 8.46 16.58
N ILE A 19 -5.17 7.87 17.27
CA ILE A 19 -3.78 7.85 16.83
C ILE A 19 -3.78 7.03 15.54
N GLN A 20 -3.91 7.72 14.39
CA GLN A 20 -3.61 7.09 13.10
C GLN A 20 -2.12 6.74 13.14
N ALA A 21 -1.83 5.45 13.33
CA ALA A 21 -0.52 4.90 13.11
C ALA A 21 -0.21 5.09 11.61
N ALA A 22 0.45 6.20 11.27
CA ALA A 22 1.00 6.37 9.95
C ALA A 22 1.94 5.17 9.67
N PRO A 23 1.86 4.53 8.50
CA PRO A 23 2.82 3.51 8.14
C PRO A 23 4.23 4.11 8.22
N PRO A 24 5.24 3.35 8.69
CA PRO A 24 6.58 3.88 8.86
C PRO A 24 7.13 4.37 7.52
N THR A 25 7.22 5.69 7.39
CA THR A 25 7.93 6.38 6.32
C THR A 25 9.41 6.36 6.66
N GLY A 26 10.10 5.27 6.32
CA GLY A 26 11.49 5.09 6.70
C GLY A 26 12.27 4.12 5.83
N GLY A 27 12.92 4.66 4.78
CA GLY A 27 14.35 4.45 4.55
C GLY A 27 14.88 3.01 4.46
N ALA A 28 14.19 2.16 3.72
CA ALA A 28 14.71 1.00 3.01
C ALA A 28 13.59 0.64 2.04
N ALA A 29 13.87 0.06 0.87
CA ALA A 29 12.83 -0.66 0.16
C ALA A 29 12.42 -1.84 1.05
N ALA A 30 11.52 -1.60 2.01
CA ALA A 30 10.87 -2.64 2.75
C ALA A 30 10.25 -3.54 1.69
N ASN A 31 10.56 -4.83 1.76
CA ASN A 31 9.98 -5.85 0.90
C ASN A 31 8.48 -5.87 1.21
N ALA A 32 7.75 -4.99 0.55
CA ALA A 32 6.34 -4.76 0.74
C ALA A 32 5.61 -5.32 -0.47
N LEU A 33 4.51 -5.99 -0.21
CA LEU A 33 3.60 -6.48 -1.22
C LEU A 33 2.23 -5.85 -1.00
N LEU A 34 1.56 -5.44 -2.07
CA LEU A 34 0.14 -5.16 -2.05
C LEU A 34 -0.60 -6.37 -2.61
N ILE A 35 -1.43 -6.98 -1.77
CA ILE A 35 -2.18 -8.19 -2.07
C ILE A 35 -3.65 -7.80 -2.25
N GLN A 36 -4.20 -8.08 -3.42
CA GLN A 36 -5.60 -7.81 -3.75
C GLN A 36 -6.31 -9.12 -4.06
N LEU A 37 -7.40 -9.39 -3.34
CA LEU A 37 -8.28 -10.51 -3.64
C LEU A 37 -9.09 -10.21 -4.89
N ARG A 38 -9.08 -11.13 -5.84
CA ARG A 38 -9.90 -11.06 -7.05
C ARG A 38 -11.23 -11.79 -6.86
N PRO A 39 -12.26 -11.49 -7.67
CA PRO A 39 -13.57 -12.14 -7.57
C PRO A 39 -13.54 -13.66 -7.76
N ASP A 40 -12.53 -14.19 -8.45
CA ASP A 40 -12.31 -15.63 -8.67
C ASP A 40 -11.61 -16.33 -7.48
N GLY A 41 -11.34 -15.60 -6.40
CA GLY A 41 -10.62 -16.11 -5.23
C GLY A 41 -9.10 -16.10 -5.36
N SER A 42 -8.55 -15.72 -6.52
CA SER A 42 -7.10 -15.61 -6.71
C SER A 42 -6.55 -14.29 -6.16
N PHE A 43 -5.23 -14.23 -5.97
CA PHE A 43 -4.54 -13.02 -5.54
C PHE A 43 -3.85 -12.32 -6.70
N LYS A 44 -4.03 -11.00 -6.79
CA LYS A 44 -3.08 -10.11 -7.47
C LYS A 44 -2.09 -9.61 -6.43
N VAL A 45 -0.80 -9.85 -6.69
CA VAL A 45 0.29 -9.36 -5.85
C VAL A 45 1.07 -8.32 -6.62
N TRP A 46 1.12 -7.11 -6.09
CA TRP A 46 2.02 -6.06 -6.55
C TRP A 46 3.21 -5.89 -5.60
N HIS A 47 4.32 -5.42 -6.11
CA HIS A 47 5.61 -5.36 -5.42
C HIS A 47 6.01 -3.91 -5.19
N GLY A 48 6.54 -3.61 -4.02
CA GLY A 48 6.99 -2.25 -3.67
C GLY A 48 8.24 -1.78 -4.43
N ALA A 49 8.86 -2.67 -5.21
CA ALA A 49 9.99 -2.43 -6.10
C ALA A 49 9.93 -3.39 -7.30
N GLY A 50 10.32 -2.91 -8.47
CA GLY A 50 10.33 -3.66 -9.74
C GLY A 50 11.32 -3.07 -10.74
N ALA A 51 11.35 -3.65 -11.94
CA ALA A 51 12.33 -3.31 -12.96
C ALA A 51 11.99 -2.05 -13.75
N SER A 52 10.70 -1.73 -13.90
CA SER A 52 10.24 -0.57 -14.67
C SER A 52 10.26 0.68 -13.79
N LEU A 53 11.24 1.55 -14.02
CA LEU A 53 11.38 2.82 -13.31
C LEU A 53 11.09 3.97 -14.28
N LEU A 54 9.93 4.60 -14.12
CA LEU A 54 9.58 5.84 -14.80
C LEU A 54 9.99 7.05 -13.94
N PRO A 55 10.53 8.12 -14.54
CA PRO A 55 10.62 9.43 -13.91
C PRO A 55 9.27 9.92 -13.36
N SER A 56 9.31 10.70 -12.27
CA SER A 56 8.08 11.13 -11.59
C SER A 56 7.19 12.02 -12.44
N ASP A 57 7.76 12.88 -13.27
CA ASP A 57 7.06 13.71 -14.25
C ASP A 57 6.29 12.85 -15.26
N GLU A 58 6.92 11.83 -15.84
CA GLU A 58 6.24 10.90 -16.75
C GLU A 58 5.07 10.16 -16.05
N ILE A 59 5.24 9.78 -14.78
CA ILE A 59 4.17 9.16 -13.99
C ILE A 59 2.99 10.12 -13.78
N TYR A 60 3.26 11.38 -13.44
CA TYR A 60 2.19 12.36 -13.20
C TYR A 60 1.45 12.72 -14.49
N ASP A 61 2.15 12.83 -15.62
CA ASP A 61 1.53 13.10 -16.92
C ASP A 61 0.65 11.93 -17.39
N LEU A 62 1.12 10.69 -17.17
CA LEU A 62 0.33 9.49 -17.41
C LEU A 62 -0.90 9.44 -16.50
N GLU A 63 -0.72 9.66 -15.20
CA GLU A 63 -1.80 9.66 -14.22
C GLU A 63 -2.88 10.70 -14.57
N ALA A 64 -2.48 11.92 -14.94
CA ALA A 64 -3.39 12.99 -15.31
C ALA A 64 -4.20 12.68 -16.58
N SER A 65 -3.65 11.85 -17.47
CA SER A 65 -4.33 11.43 -18.70
C SER A 65 -5.29 10.26 -18.52
N ALA A 66 -5.25 9.57 -17.37
CA ALA A 66 -5.93 8.29 -17.17
C ALA A 66 -7.44 8.41 -17.33
N ARG A 67 -8.03 7.42 -18.02
CA ARG A 67 -9.48 7.27 -18.21
C ARG A 67 -9.88 5.81 -18.08
N PRO A 68 -11.16 5.49 -17.80
CA PRO A 68 -11.62 4.10 -17.73
C PRO A 68 -11.35 3.28 -19.00
N GLU A 69 -11.49 3.90 -20.17
CA GLU A 69 -11.21 3.30 -21.48
C GLU A 69 -9.73 3.34 -21.90
N GLY A 70 -8.88 3.96 -21.08
CA GLY A 70 -7.49 4.28 -21.38
C GLY A 70 -7.31 5.74 -21.78
N GLY A 71 -6.28 6.38 -21.22
CA GLY A 71 -5.85 7.72 -21.56
C GLY A 71 -5.13 7.79 -22.90
N ASP A 72 -4.52 8.94 -23.18
CA ASP A 72 -3.69 9.11 -24.36
C ASP A 72 -2.46 8.18 -24.28
N ILE A 73 -2.05 7.61 -25.43
CA ILE A 73 -0.80 6.85 -25.51
C ILE A 73 0.35 7.87 -25.54
N GLN A 74 1.23 7.82 -24.54
CA GLN A 74 2.32 8.77 -24.37
C GLN A 74 3.68 8.08 -24.55
N PRO A 75 4.67 8.74 -25.19
CA PRO A 75 6.04 8.27 -25.17
C PRO A 75 6.66 8.47 -23.79
N THR A 76 7.42 7.48 -23.32
CA THR A 76 8.16 7.50 -22.06
C THR A 76 9.58 7.03 -22.27
N THR A 77 10.42 7.16 -21.24
CA THR A 77 11.74 6.51 -21.17
C THR A 77 11.71 4.98 -21.39
N LEU A 78 10.58 4.32 -21.14
CA LEU A 78 10.39 2.87 -21.30
C LEU A 78 9.61 2.49 -22.57
N GLY A 79 9.47 3.43 -23.52
CA GLY A 79 8.68 3.26 -24.75
C GLY A 79 7.26 3.81 -24.58
N ARG A 80 6.29 3.32 -25.37
CA ARG A 80 4.92 3.82 -25.27
C ARG A 80 4.28 3.31 -23.98
N ALA A 81 3.53 4.19 -23.33
CA ALA A 81 2.76 3.90 -22.14
C ALA A 81 1.32 4.41 -22.28
N GLN A 82 0.39 3.78 -21.57
CA GLN A 82 -0.99 4.23 -21.49
C GLN A 82 -1.50 4.02 -20.06
N ALA A 83 -2.21 5.01 -19.51
CA ALA A 83 -2.77 4.93 -18.16
C ALA A 83 -4.27 4.67 -18.20
N PHE A 84 -4.74 3.82 -17.30
CA PHE A 84 -6.14 3.42 -17.17
C PHE A 84 -6.64 3.73 -15.77
N GLU A 85 -7.78 4.40 -15.68
CA GLU A 85 -8.49 4.55 -14.41
C GLU A 85 -9.25 3.26 -14.11
N THR A 86 -8.97 2.65 -12.97
CA THR A 86 -9.65 1.42 -12.54
C THR A 86 -10.26 1.60 -11.17
N LYS A 87 -11.17 0.70 -10.78
CA LYS A 87 -11.71 0.65 -9.40
C LYS A 87 -10.62 0.49 -8.34
N GLN A 88 -9.44 -0.01 -8.73
CA GLN A 88 -8.32 -0.27 -7.83
C GLN A 88 -7.28 0.85 -7.85
N GLY A 89 -7.45 1.91 -8.63
CA GLY A 89 -6.49 3.00 -8.82
C GLY A 89 -6.11 3.17 -10.29
N VAL A 90 -5.10 3.99 -10.56
CA VAL A 90 -4.59 4.17 -11.92
C VAL A 90 -3.58 3.08 -12.23
N VAL A 91 -3.77 2.35 -13.32
CA VAL A 91 -2.83 1.36 -13.83
C VAL A 91 -2.15 1.90 -15.08
N ILE A 92 -0.84 1.96 -15.08
CA ILE A 92 -0.04 2.27 -16.27
C ILE A 92 0.34 0.95 -16.93
N GLU A 93 0.08 0.82 -18.22
CA GLU A 93 0.57 -0.26 -19.08
C GLU A 93 1.77 0.21 -19.91
N LEU A 94 2.82 -0.61 -19.94
CA LEU A 94 4.09 -0.37 -20.60
C LEU A 94 4.37 -1.49 -21.61
N PRO A 95 3.64 -1.57 -22.74
CA PRO A 95 3.76 -2.67 -23.70
C PRO A 95 5.18 -2.85 -24.25
N ASP A 96 5.90 -1.75 -24.42
CA ASP A 96 7.23 -1.70 -25.03
C ASP A 96 8.37 -1.92 -24.00
N ALA A 97 8.08 -1.94 -22.69
CA ALA A 97 9.08 -2.21 -21.66
C ALA A 97 9.58 -3.67 -21.74
N GLN A 98 10.82 -3.91 -21.33
CA GLN A 98 11.45 -5.24 -21.40
C GLN A 98 10.85 -6.24 -20.40
N SER A 99 10.51 -5.77 -19.20
CA SER A 99 9.93 -6.52 -18.09
C SER A 99 9.02 -5.60 -17.28
N ASP A 100 8.25 -6.13 -16.32
CA ASP A 100 7.42 -5.32 -15.43
C ASP A 100 6.53 -4.32 -16.17
N LYS A 101 5.67 -4.87 -17.03
CA LYS A 101 4.91 -4.09 -18.03
C LYS A 101 3.70 -3.35 -17.47
N ARG A 102 3.49 -3.39 -16.15
CA ARG A 102 2.32 -2.79 -15.51
C ARG A 102 2.69 -2.21 -14.16
N LEU A 103 2.28 -0.96 -13.95
CA LEU A 103 2.46 -0.25 -12.69
C LEU A 103 1.09 0.12 -12.14
N LEU A 104 0.88 -0.04 -10.83
CA LEU A 104 -0.28 0.48 -10.13
C LEU A 104 0.13 1.71 -9.31
N LEU A 105 -0.59 2.80 -9.54
CA LEU A 105 -0.46 4.03 -8.78
C LEU A 105 -1.43 4.02 -7.59
N ASP A 106 -0.89 4.25 -6.41
CA ASP A 106 -1.63 4.30 -5.15
C ASP A 106 -1.32 5.61 -4.43
N ARG A 107 -2.34 6.46 -4.28
CA ARG A 107 -2.23 7.72 -3.56
C ARG A 107 -2.66 7.53 -2.11
N ASP A 108 -1.79 7.97 -1.20
CA ASP A 108 -2.16 8.08 0.20
C ASP A 108 -3.02 9.35 0.44
N PRO A 109 -3.74 9.41 1.58
CA PRO A 109 -4.56 10.58 1.94
C PRO A 109 -3.78 11.89 2.10
N CYS A 110 -2.45 11.84 2.24
CA CYS A 110 -1.58 13.01 2.33
C CYS A 110 -1.06 13.48 0.96
N GLY A 111 -1.46 12.81 -0.13
CA GLY A 111 -1.05 13.11 -1.50
C GLY A 111 0.27 12.45 -1.91
N GLY A 112 0.86 11.61 -1.06
CA GLY A 112 2.01 10.79 -1.40
C GLY A 112 1.64 9.74 -2.44
N LEU A 113 2.50 9.57 -3.44
CA LEU A 113 2.31 8.60 -4.52
C LEU A 113 3.21 7.38 -4.28
N LYS A 114 2.59 6.21 -4.17
CA LYS A 114 3.28 4.92 -4.18
C LYS A 114 3.08 4.27 -5.54
N VAL A 115 4.19 3.84 -6.14
CA VAL A 115 4.18 3.01 -7.35
C VAL A 115 4.39 1.57 -6.94
N TRP A 116 3.49 0.70 -7.42
CA TRP A 116 3.50 -0.73 -7.22
C TRP A 116 3.75 -1.44 -8.55
N HIS A 117 4.56 -2.48 -8.52
CA HIS A 117 5.05 -3.19 -9.71
C HIS A 117 4.37 -4.55 -9.86
N ASP A 118 3.97 -4.91 -11.07
CA ASP A 118 3.37 -6.21 -11.33
C ASP A 118 4.42 -7.33 -11.14
N GLU A 119 5.65 -7.06 -11.54
CA GLU A 119 6.76 -7.99 -11.38
C GLU A 119 7.72 -7.54 -10.27
N GLY A 120 8.26 -8.53 -9.54
CA GLY A 120 9.22 -8.30 -8.48
C GLY A 120 9.83 -9.60 -7.99
N THR A 121 10.90 -9.48 -7.20
CA THR A 121 11.70 -10.63 -6.73
C THR A 121 11.10 -11.31 -5.50
N THR A 122 10.30 -10.58 -4.72
CA THR A 122 9.70 -11.09 -3.49
C THR A 122 8.51 -11.98 -3.83
N ARG A 123 8.61 -13.26 -3.48
CA ARG A 123 7.53 -14.24 -3.65
C ARG A 123 7.15 -14.83 -2.30
N LEU A 124 5.86 -14.88 -2.02
CA LEU A 124 5.31 -15.58 -0.86
C LEU A 124 4.50 -16.79 -1.35
N PRO A 125 4.53 -17.92 -0.63
CA PRO A 125 3.64 -19.04 -0.87
C PRO A 125 2.15 -18.66 -0.77
N ASP A 126 1.28 -19.35 -1.49
CA ASP A 126 -0.16 -19.06 -1.52
C ASP A 126 -0.83 -19.21 -0.15
N ASP A 127 -0.45 -20.20 0.64
CA ASP A 127 -0.94 -20.40 2.02
C ASP A 127 -0.59 -19.21 2.92
N VAL A 128 0.61 -18.65 2.76
CA VAL A 128 1.02 -17.43 3.45
C VAL A 128 0.20 -16.22 2.98
N LEU A 129 -0.04 -16.08 1.68
CA LEU A 129 -0.87 -14.99 1.15
C LEU A 129 -2.30 -15.07 1.70
N THR A 130 -2.88 -16.26 1.75
CA THR A 130 -4.20 -16.50 2.35
C THR A 130 -4.21 -16.10 3.82
N GLU A 131 -3.24 -16.58 4.62
CA GLU A 131 -3.16 -16.24 6.04
C GLU A 131 -3.00 -14.74 6.27
N LEU A 132 -2.21 -14.06 5.43
CA LEU A 132 -2.06 -12.60 5.48
C LEU A 132 -3.38 -11.89 5.21
N VAL A 133 -4.14 -12.32 4.20
CA VAL A 133 -5.43 -11.72 3.86
C VAL A 133 -6.47 -11.97 4.95
N LEU A 134 -6.50 -13.15 5.55
CA LEU A 134 -7.47 -13.51 6.59
C LEU A 134 -7.19 -12.86 7.94
N THR A 135 -5.93 -12.62 8.27
CA THR A 135 -5.53 -12.09 9.59
C THR A 135 -5.23 -10.60 9.59
N ALA A 136 -5.18 -9.94 8.44
CA ALA A 136 -4.86 -8.52 8.33
C ALA A 136 -5.84 -7.65 9.12
N LEU A 137 -5.28 -6.67 9.82
CA LEU A 137 -6.00 -5.64 10.56
C LEU A 137 -5.37 -4.27 10.24
N PRO A 138 -6.07 -3.15 10.45
CA PRO A 138 -5.49 -1.81 10.27
C PRO A 138 -4.19 -1.60 11.07
N ASP A 139 -4.16 -2.06 12.33
CA ASP A 139 -2.98 -1.98 13.21
C ASP A 139 -1.99 -3.15 13.03
N GLY A 140 -2.25 -3.97 12.01
CA GLY A 140 -1.48 -5.14 11.63
C GLY A 140 -2.01 -6.44 12.22
N GLY A 141 -2.02 -7.48 11.40
CA GLY A 141 -2.49 -8.81 11.72
C GLY A 141 -1.48 -9.69 12.46
N ALA A 142 -1.61 -11.00 12.27
CA ALA A 142 -0.69 -11.99 12.79
C ALA A 142 0.72 -11.80 12.22
N ARG A 143 1.74 -12.14 13.02
CA ARG A 143 3.13 -12.20 12.57
C ARG A 143 3.43 -13.62 12.12
N ILE A 144 3.72 -13.78 10.84
CA ILE A 144 4.02 -15.08 10.23
C ILE A 144 5.52 -15.15 9.96
N LYS A 145 6.16 -16.24 10.39
CA LYS A 145 7.60 -16.45 10.17
C LYS A 145 7.82 -17.24 8.88
N ILE A 146 8.74 -16.76 8.04
CA ILE A 146 9.08 -17.38 6.75
C ILE A 146 10.61 -17.42 6.64
N GLY A 147 11.20 -18.59 6.88
CA GLY A 147 12.64 -18.73 7.01
C GLY A 147 13.19 -17.81 8.10
N GLU A 148 14.05 -16.86 7.71
CA GLU A 148 14.62 -15.85 8.61
C GLU A 148 13.80 -14.56 8.72
N ASN A 149 12.81 -14.40 7.86
CA ASN A 149 11.97 -13.21 7.82
C ASN A 149 10.70 -13.39 8.63
N VAL A 150 10.11 -12.27 9.00
CA VAL A 150 8.75 -12.17 9.51
C VAL A 150 7.97 -11.30 8.54
N VAL A 151 6.72 -11.68 8.29
CA VAL A 151 5.76 -10.91 7.52
C VAL A 151 4.54 -10.59 8.38
N ARG A 152 3.94 -9.44 8.13
CA ARG A 152 2.70 -9.00 8.77
C ARG A 152 1.85 -8.23 7.77
N GLY A 153 0.57 -8.58 7.69
CA GLY A 153 -0.41 -7.93 6.83
C GLY A 153 -1.12 -6.77 7.53
N TYR A 154 -1.39 -5.72 6.78
CA TYR A 154 -2.12 -4.52 7.21
C TYR A 154 -3.26 -4.26 6.24
N THR A 155 -4.48 -4.13 6.75
CA THR A 155 -5.65 -3.82 5.91
C THR A 155 -5.59 -2.37 5.46
N VAL A 156 -5.72 -2.15 4.17
CA VAL A 156 -5.82 -0.83 3.54
C VAL A 156 -7.03 -0.80 2.60
N GLU A 157 -7.41 0.38 2.12
CA GLU A 157 -8.56 0.55 1.23
C GLU A 157 -8.51 -0.37 0.00
N ARG A 158 -7.31 -0.56 -0.56
CA ARG A 158 -7.11 -1.31 -1.81
C ARG A 158 -6.83 -2.80 -1.63
N GLY A 159 -6.75 -3.30 -0.40
CA GLY A 159 -6.40 -4.70 -0.11
C GLY A 159 -5.57 -4.86 1.17
N VAL A 160 -4.51 -5.67 1.09
CA VAL A 160 -3.61 -5.92 2.21
C VAL A 160 -2.18 -5.54 1.83
N ILE A 161 -1.56 -4.66 2.61
CA ILE A 161 -0.11 -4.43 2.52
C ILE A 161 0.58 -5.42 3.44
N ALA A 162 1.41 -6.30 2.88
CA ALA A 162 2.28 -7.20 3.63
C ALA A 162 3.68 -6.59 3.72
N VAL A 163 4.15 -6.33 4.93
CA VAL A 163 5.51 -5.85 5.19
C VAL A 163 6.38 -7.03 5.62
N ILE A 164 7.51 -7.22 4.96
CA ILE A 164 8.46 -8.32 5.24
C ILE A 164 9.76 -7.74 5.77
N TRP A 165 10.24 -8.27 6.89
CA TRP A 165 11.50 -7.83 7.50
C TRP A 165 12.23 -8.98 8.19
N LYS A 166 13.56 -8.85 8.30
CA LYS A 166 14.38 -9.73 9.14
C LYS A 166 14.40 -9.17 10.57
N PRO A 167 13.97 -9.92 11.60
CA PRO A 167 13.99 -9.42 12.97
C PRO A 167 15.42 -9.12 13.42
N SER A 168 15.68 -7.90 13.90
CA SER A 168 16.94 -7.59 14.58
C SER A 168 16.94 -8.21 15.98
N ARG A 169 17.93 -9.05 16.30
CA ARG A 169 18.17 -9.44 17.70
C ARG A 169 18.63 -8.18 18.44
N ARG A 170 17.84 -7.71 19.40
CA ARG A 170 18.30 -6.65 20.33
C ARG A 170 19.50 -7.21 21.09
N THR A 171 20.67 -6.61 20.94
CA THR A 171 21.79 -6.92 21.84
C THR A 171 21.40 -6.38 23.23
N PRO A 172 21.49 -7.18 24.31
CA PRO A 172 21.19 -6.70 25.65
C PRO A 172 22.01 -5.43 25.91
N ARG A 173 21.33 -4.35 26.32
CA ARG A 173 22.03 -3.15 26.80
C ARG A 173 22.83 -3.59 28.03
N PRO A 174 24.17 -3.44 28.07
CA PRO A 174 24.91 -3.74 29.29
C PRO A 174 24.33 -2.88 30.41
N GLU A 175 23.88 -3.53 31.48
CA GLU A 175 23.39 -2.84 32.67
C GLU A 175 24.52 -1.95 33.18
N ALA A 176 24.27 -0.63 33.25
CA ALA A 176 25.17 0.28 33.91
C ALA A 176 25.16 -0.07 35.40
N LYS A 177 26.20 -0.74 35.86
CA LYS A 177 26.38 -1.08 37.26
C LYS A 177 26.66 0.23 38.02
N PRO A 178 25.89 0.56 39.08
CA PRO A 178 26.24 1.67 39.96
C PRO A 178 27.54 1.40 40.71
#